data_AF-A0A9E1W3B9-F1
#
_entry.id   AF-A0A9E1W3B9-F1
#
_cell.length_a   1.000
_cell.length_b   1.000
_cell.length_c   1.000
_cell.angle_alpha   90.00
_cell.angle_beta   90.00
_cell.angle_gamma   90.00
#
_symmetry.space_group_name_H-M   'P 1'
#
loop_
_entity.id
_entity.type
_entity.pdbx_description
1 polymer ?
#
loop_
_entity_poly.entity_id
_entity_poly.type
_entity_poly.pdbx_seq_one_letter_code
_entity_poly.pdbx_strand_id
1 'polypeptide(L)'
;MKPTDIKNPSYFHKVVDCQWACPAHTPVPEYIRLIAQRKYTEAYMVNWESNVFPGVLGRTCDRPCEPACRRVRVEETPVAICRLKR
;
A
#
# COMPACT_ATOMS: atom_id res chain seq x y z
N MET A 1 15.98 2.58 15.44
CA MET A 1 14.64 3.02 15.00
C MET A 1 13.84 3.37 16.25
N LYS A 2 13.18 4.54 16.32
CA LYS A 2 12.35 4.89 17.49
C LYS A 2 11.09 3.99 17.53
N PRO A 3 10.61 3.56 18.71
CA PRO A 3 9.37 2.80 18.84
C PRO A 3 8.16 3.55 18.29
N THR A 4 7.15 2.81 17.82
CA THR A 4 5.87 3.35 17.35
C THR A 4 5.11 3.97 18.52
N ASP A 5 4.72 5.24 18.39
CA ASP A 5 3.86 5.90 19.37
C ASP A 5 2.39 5.51 19.12
N ILE A 6 1.83 4.71 20.03
CA ILE A 6 0.45 4.21 19.97
C ILE A 6 -0.57 5.17 20.60
N LYS A 7 -0.12 6.24 21.26
CA LYS A 7 -1.01 7.20 21.95
C LYS A 7 -1.57 8.27 21.02
N ASN A 8 -0.95 8.49 19.86
CA ASN A 8 -1.34 9.52 18.90
C ASN A 8 -1.89 8.89 17.61
N PRO A 9 -3.19 9.04 17.29
CA PRO A 9 -3.79 8.50 16.08
C PRO A 9 -3.10 8.96 14.79
N SER A 10 -2.61 10.20 14.75
CA SER A 10 -1.89 10.77 13.60
C SER A 10 -0.53 10.12 13.35
N TYR A 11 0.02 9.40 14.34
CA TYR A 11 1.26 8.64 14.17
C TYR A 11 1.04 7.44 13.24
N PHE A 12 -0.13 6.80 13.25
CA PHE A 12 -0.43 5.67 12.36
C PHE A 12 -0.43 6.08 10.88
N HIS A 13 -0.83 7.31 10.56
CA HIS A 13 -0.75 7.84 9.20
C HIS A 13 0.70 7.96 8.71
N LYS A 14 1.65 8.31 9.60
CA LYS A 14 3.10 8.35 9.30
C LYS A 14 3.76 6.98 9.21
N VAL A 15 3.09 5.93 9.69
CA VAL A 15 3.58 4.56 9.66
C VAL A 15 3.18 3.87 8.35
N VAL A 16 2.02 4.25 7.79
CA VAL A 16 1.47 3.71 6.54
C VAL A 16 1.39 4.82 5.47
N ASP A 17 2.53 5.44 5.20
CA ASP A 17 2.66 6.56 4.26
C ASP A 17 2.15 6.22 2.84
N CYS A 18 2.28 4.96 2.41
CA CYS A 18 1.83 4.51 1.09
C CYS A 18 0.31 4.53 0.91
N GLN A 19 -0.45 4.25 1.97
CA GLN A 19 -1.93 4.31 1.96
C GLN A 19 -2.40 5.77 1.98
N TRP A 20 -1.69 6.63 2.72
CA TRP A 20 -2.02 8.05 2.78
C TRP A 20 -1.69 8.79 1.48
N ALA A 21 -0.60 8.42 0.81
CA ALA A 21 -0.21 8.98 -0.48
C ALA A 21 -1.11 8.55 -1.63
N CYS A 22 -1.91 7.49 -1.46
CA CYS A 22 -2.83 7.03 -2.48
C CYS A 22 -4.14 7.85 -2.43
N PRO A 23 -4.59 8.47 -3.53
CA PRO A 23 -5.85 9.24 -3.56
C PRO A 23 -7.09 8.42 -3.18
N ALA A 24 -7.07 7.11 -3.46
CA ALA A 24 -8.15 6.18 -3.15
C ALA A 24 -7.99 5.51 -1.77
N HIS A 25 -6.98 5.91 -0.98
CA HIS A 25 -6.65 5.33 0.33
C HIS A 25 -6.65 3.80 0.38
N THR A 26 -6.19 3.18 -0.71
CA THR A 26 -6.21 1.72 -0.87
C THR A 26 -5.43 1.06 0.28
N PRO A 27 -5.93 -0.04 0.87
CA PRO A 27 -5.28 -0.74 1.96
C PRO A 27 -4.06 -1.54 1.48
N VAL A 28 -2.98 -0.82 1.15
CA VAL A 28 -1.74 -1.37 0.57
C VAL A 28 -1.12 -2.47 1.42
N PRO A 29 -0.92 -2.30 2.74
CA PRO A 29 -0.29 -3.33 3.56
C PRO A 29 -1.11 -4.63 3.62
N GLU A 30 -2.44 -4.51 3.58
CA GLU A 30 -3.36 -5.63 3.74
C GLU A 30 -3.31 -6.55 2.54
N TYR A 31 -3.53 -6.04 1.33
CA TYR A 31 -3.49 -6.88 0.15
C TYR A 31 -2.08 -7.43 -0.12
N ILE A 32 -1.00 -6.70 0.22
CA ILE A 32 0.37 -7.22 0.11
C ILE A 32 0.57 -8.41 1.06
N ARG A 33 0.02 -8.34 2.27
CA ARG A 33 0.07 -9.46 3.23
C ARG A 33 -0.70 -10.68 2.71
N LEU A 34 -1.86 -10.46 2.08
CA LEU A 34 -2.64 -11.52 1.45
C LEU A 34 -1.90 -12.15 0.25
N ILE A 35 -1.25 -11.34 -0.59
CA ILE A 35 -0.38 -11.82 -1.68
C ILE A 35 0.77 -12.67 -1.12
N ALA A 36 1.42 -12.24 -0.04
CA ALA A 36 2.48 -13.01 0.61
C ALA A 36 1.99 -14.36 1.15
N GLN A 37 0.72 -14.43 1.56
CA GLN A 37 0.04 -15.66 1.98
C GLN A 37 -0.53 -16.48 0.82
N ARG A 38 -0.28 -16.09 -0.44
CA ARG A 38 -0.83 -16.71 -1.67
C ARG A 38 -2.37 -16.66 -1.76
N LYS A 39 -3.00 -15.76 -1.02
CA LYS A 39 -4.45 -15.51 -1.03
C LYS A 39 -4.80 -14.45 -2.08
N TYR A 40 -4.56 -14.77 -3.35
CA TYR A 40 -4.67 -13.80 -4.46
C TYR A 40 -6.10 -13.27 -4.63
N THR A 41 -7.12 -14.13 -4.50
CA THR A 41 -8.52 -13.73 -4.60
C THR A 41 -8.91 -12.74 -3.50
N GLU A 42 -8.54 -13.01 -2.26
CA GLU A 42 -8.81 -12.10 -1.13
C GLU A 42 -8.08 -10.77 -1.34
N ALA A 43 -6.81 -10.81 -1.78
CA ALA A 43 -6.05 -9.60 -2.08
C ALA A 43 -6.70 -8.74 -3.19
N TYR A 44 -7.24 -9.41 -4.21
CA TYR A 44 -7.97 -8.75 -5.28
C TYR A 44 -9.26 -8.08 -4.77
N MET A 45 -10.03 -8.78 -3.93
CA MET A 45 -11.27 -8.26 -3.36
C MET A 45 -11.02 -7.05 -2.46
N VAL A 46 -10.00 -7.11 -1.59
CA VAL A 46 -9.59 -5.99 -0.73
C VAL A 46 -9.22 -4.75 -1.56
N ASN A 47 -8.50 -4.94 -2.68
CA ASN A 47 -8.17 -3.83 -3.59
C ASN A 47 -9.42 -3.32 -4.33
N TRP A 48 -10.39 -4.20 -4.62
CA TRP A 48 -11.64 -3.86 -5.30
C TRP A 48 -12.55 -2.98 -4.44
N GLU A 49 -12.58 -3.18 -3.12
CA GLU A 49 -13.36 -2.34 -2.18
C GLU A 49 -13.00 -0.85 -2.28
N SER A 50 -11.71 -0.55 -2.47
CA SER A 50 -11.23 0.83 -2.63
C SER A 50 -11.17 1.29 -4.09
N ASN A 51 -11.08 0.37 -5.05
CA ASN A 51 -10.91 0.68 -6.47
C ASN A 51 -11.77 -0.23 -7.33
N VAL A 52 -12.81 0.31 -7.96
CA VAL A 52 -13.72 -0.47 -8.82
C VAL A 52 -12.99 -1.15 -10.01
N PHE A 53 -11.85 -0.60 -10.45
CA PHE A 53 -11.06 -1.10 -11.59
C PHE A 53 -9.58 -1.35 -11.24
N PRO A 54 -9.27 -2.35 -10.40
CA PRO A 54 -7.91 -2.59 -9.92
C PRO A 54 -6.96 -2.98 -11.08
N GLY A 55 -7.45 -3.74 -12.07
CA GLY A 55 -6.66 -4.13 -13.24
C GLY A 55 -6.31 -2.98 -14.19
N VAL A 56 -7.16 -1.94 -14.29
CA VAL A 56 -6.87 -0.74 -15.08
C VAL A 56 -5.84 0.12 -14.35
N LEU A 57 -6.03 0.33 -13.05
CA LEU A 57 -5.09 1.09 -12.22
C LEU A 57 -3.70 0.46 -12.17
N GLY A 58 -3.58 -0.87 -12.25
CA GLY A 58 -2.29 -1.55 -12.40
C GLY A 58 -1.53 -1.23 -13.70
N ARG A 59 -2.14 -0.47 -14.63
CA ARG A 59 -1.55 0.03 -15.88
C ARG A 59 -1.46 1.56 -15.92
N THR A 60 -2.46 2.26 -15.39
CA THR A 60 -2.59 3.72 -15.52
C THR A 60 -2.18 4.51 -14.27
N CYS A 61 -1.89 3.86 -13.14
CA CYS A 61 -1.55 4.56 -11.91
C CYS A 61 -0.20 5.29 -11.99
N ASP A 62 -0.18 6.56 -11.58
CA ASP A 62 1.01 7.42 -11.48
C ASP A 62 1.94 7.05 -10.29
N ARG A 63 1.52 6.08 -9.47
CA ARG A 63 2.29 5.49 -8.36
C ARG A 63 2.77 6.48 -7.29
N PRO A 64 1.94 7.42 -6.79
CA PRO A 64 2.34 8.32 -5.70
C PRO A 64 2.68 7.57 -4.41
N CYS A 65 2.22 6.33 -4.26
CA CYS A 65 2.49 5.46 -3.12
C CYS A 65 3.90 4.85 -3.08
N GLU A 66 4.60 4.75 -4.21
CA GLU A 66 5.94 4.13 -4.28
C GLU A 66 7.02 5.04 -3.68
N PRO A 67 7.11 6.35 -4.02
CA PRO A 67 8.04 7.28 -3.38
C PRO A 67 7.77 7.47 -1.88
N ALA A 68 6.51 7.40 -1.46
CA ALA A 68 6.11 7.51 -0.06
C ALA A 68 6.36 6.22 0.74
N CYS A 69 6.78 5.12 0.10
CA CYS A 69 6.91 3.84 0.77
C CYS A 69 7.94 3.91 1.91
N ARG A 70 7.54 3.50 3.11
CA ARG A 70 8.43 3.45 4.28
C ARG A 70 9.71 2.63 4.03
N ARG A 71 9.66 1.65 3.11
CA ARG A 71 10.82 0.83 2.74
C ARG A 71 11.98 1.68 2.23
N VAL A 72 11.71 2.79 1.55
CA VAL A 72 12.72 3.78 1.07
C VAL A 72 13.58 4.34 2.21
N ARG A 73 13.07 4.36 3.45
CA ARG A 73 13.82 4.87 4.62
C ARG A 73 14.86 3.88 5.16
N VAL A 74 14.76 2.60 4.78
CA VAL A 74 15.60 1.50 5.29
C VAL A 74 16.42 0.88 4.16
N GLU A 75 15.78 0.68 3.01
CA GLU A 75 16.37 0.23 1.76
C GLU A 75 16.16 1.34 0.73
N GLU A 76 17.08 1.58 -0.20
CA GLU A 76 16.91 2.65 -1.21
C GLU A 76 15.77 2.36 -2.21
N THR A 77 15.31 1.11 -2.29
CA THR A 77 14.32 0.68 -3.28
C THR A 77 12.90 0.58 -2.68
N PRO A 78 11.89 1.23 -3.31
CA PRO A 78 10.50 1.10 -2.88
C PRO A 78 9.92 -0.26 -3.29
N VAL A 79 8.84 -0.66 -2.62
CA VAL A 79 8.04 -1.80 -3.08
C VAL A 79 7.32 -1.41 -4.37
N ALA A 80 7.34 -2.27 -5.38
CA ALA A 80 6.60 -2.10 -6.64
C ALA A 80 5.08 -2.33 -6.47
N ILE A 81 4.45 -1.48 -5.66
CA ILE A 81 3.06 -1.56 -5.21
C ILE A 81 2.09 -1.60 -6.41
N CYS A 82 2.34 -0.80 -7.44
CA CYS A 82 1.47 -0.76 -8.61
C CYS A 82 1.49 -2.07 -9.41
N ARG A 83 2.66 -2.74 -9.47
CA ARG A 83 2.82 -3.99 -10.22
C ARG A 83 2.12 -5.15 -9.53
N LEU A 84 1.98 -5.11 -8.21
CA LEU A 84 1.28 -6.10 -7.39
C LEU A 84 -0.25 -6.02 -7.51
N LYS A 85 -0.79 -5.00 -8.20
CA LYS A 85 -2.24 -4.89 -8.47
C LYS A 85 -2.68 -5.73 -9.70
N ARG A 86 -1.77 -6.47 -10.31
CA ARG A 86 -2.01 -7.39 -11.44
C ARG A 86 -1.98 -8.82 -10.95
#